data_AF-A0A9P5ZUY3-F1
#
_entry.id   AF-A0A9P5ZUY3-F1
#
_cell.length_a   1.000
_cell.length_b   1.000
_cell.length_c   1.000
_cell.angle_alpha   90.00
_cell.angle_beta   90.00
_cell.angle_gamma   90.00
#
_symmetry.space_group_name_H-M   'P 1'
#
loop_
_entity.id
_entity.type
_entity.pdbx_description
1 polymer ?
#
loop_
_entity_poly.entity_id
_entity_poly.type
_entity_poly.pdbx_seq_one_letter_code
_entity_poly.pdbx_strand_id
1 'polypeptide(L)'
;MVVTHNVTSILHDKLRDPPIITAGHISVSVANNWHFKCEQYFHHTKIAKDNHVGMVIYNMCRTDHQDWLANCAPQLLKMDFNGYIDAFHMCWLPRDWEHTTHCELLSLTQGSRPFLNFQEEFITKNGLLMDTVSHLDDNQIKHQLGVSMDKDLVRNCSVEKTYLVDDLQDWLDAVQDLDEKQHHQIEKLNHELMKRNPGSTCSAPCNVFSPGSMSNSHSGGKSATDSADVKEHPLKLSPKEHELLDTHHGCYVCHQFYVYHYVKECKNRCPEGTDYKVLTLDATIKVKKSAVPLPGNAKLCTVTSITMPSGDDEKEDSSDNEDHVVCTILPSCVADAGDFDSNDGESPY
;
A
#
# COMPACT_ATOMS: atom_id res chain seq x y z
N MET A 1 16.83 7.71 13.51
CA MET A 1 16.61 6.32 13.95
C MET A 1 15.39 5.81 13.21
N VAL A 2 15.54 4.81 12.33
CA VAL A 2 14.38 4.15 11.71
C VAL A 2 13.83 3.21 12.76
N VAL A 3 12.69 3.55 13.36
CA VAL A 3 11.96 2.64 14.23
C VAL A 3 11.39 1.56 13.31
N THR A 4 12.03 0.40 13.29
CA THR A 4 11.44 -0.80 12.72
C THR A 4 10.30 -1.20 13.64
N HIS A 5 9.07 -0.79 13.30
CA HIS A 5 7.89 -1.29 13.99
C HIS A 5 7.78 -2.78 13.68
N ASN A 6 7.91 -3.63 14.71
CA ASN A 6 7.61 -5.05 14.57
C ASN A 6 6.14 -5.17 14.13
N VAL A 7 5.92 -5.93 13.04
CA VAL A 7 4.60 -6.17 12.48
C VAL A 7 3.84 -7.10 13.44
N THR A 8 2.69 -6.63 13.93
CA THR A 8 1.77 -7.47 14.70
C THR A 8 1.09 -8.46 13.78
N SER A 9 0.95 -9.69 14.24
CA SER A 9 0.19 -10.74 13.55
C SER A 9 -0.75 -11.42 14.53
N ILE A 10 -1.80 -12.03 14.01
CA ILE A 10 -2.72 -12.84 14.80
C ILE A 10 -2.42 -14.30 14.50
N LEU A 11 -2.13 -15.07 15.56
CA LEU A 11 -1.98 -16.51 15.49
C LEU A 11 -3.32 -17.16 15.82
N HIS A 12 -3.86 -17.91 14.86
CA HIS A 12 -5.12 -18.66 15.04
C HIS A 12 -5.09 -19.91 14.16
N ASP A 13 -4.15 -20.81 14.47
CA ASP A 13 -3.85 -21.99 13.65
C ASP A 13 -4.98 -23.03 13.69
N LYS A 14 -5.80 -23.03 14.75
CA LYS A 14 -6.95 -23.92 14.91
C LYS A 14 -8.15 -23.14 15.41
N LEU A 15 -9.31 -23.42 14.81
CA LEU A 15 -10.60 -22.80 15.16
C LEU A 15 -11.06 -23.02 16.62
N ARG A 16 -10.44 -23.98 17.31
CA ARG A 16 -10.74 -24.31 18.72
C ARG A 16 -9.67 -23.79 19.69
N ASP A 17 -8.60 -23.20 19.20
CA ASP A 17 -7.58 -22.57 20.03
C ASP A 17 -7.86 -21.06 20.02
N PRO A 18 -7.78 -20.36 21.17
CA PRO A 18 -8.11 -18.95 21.19
C PRO A 18 -7.07 -18.14 20.39
N PRO A 19 -7.47 -17.07 19.70
CA PRO A 19 -6.57 -16.28 18.88
C PRO A 19 -5.60 -15.46 19.75
N ILE A 20 -4.33 -15.42 19.32
CA ILE A 20 -3.25 -14.73 20.02
C ILE A 20 -2.79 -13.53 19.20
N ILE A 21 -2.71 -12.35 19.84
CA ILE A 21 -2.04 -11.18 19.23
C ILE A 21 -0.56 -11.20 19.60
N THR A 22 0.32 -11.25 18.60
CA THR A 22 1.77 -11.21 18.81
C THR A 22 2.25 -9.83 19.27
N ALA A 23 3.49 -9.74 19.73
CA ALA A 23 4.07 -8.44 20.07
C ALA A 23 4.27 -7.57 18.80
N GLY A 24 3.81 -6.33 18.83
CA GLY A 24 3.95 -5.37 17.74
C GLY A 24 2.92 -4.23 17.82
N HIS A 25 2.99 -3.27 16.89
CA HIS A 25 2.01 -2.17 16.80
C HIS A 25 0.61 -2.67 16.39
N ILE A 26 -0.42 -2.39 17.20
CA ILE A 26 -1.81 -2.79 16.92
C ILE A 26 -2.42 -1.71 16.01
N SER A 27 -2.67 -2.04 14.75
CA SER A 27 -3.46 -1.20 13.84
C SER A 27 -4.94 -1.55 13.94
N VAL A 28 -5.81 -0.68 13.41
CA VAL A 28 -7.27 -0.92 13.33
C VAL A 28 -7.57 -2.24 12.63
N SER A 29 -6.89 -2.53 11.52
CA SER A 29 -7.04 -3.80 10.80
C SER A 29 -6.67 -5.03 11.66
N VAL A 30 -5.61 -4.93 12.48
CA VAL A 30 -5.23 -6.00 13.40
C VAL A 30 -6.25 -6.14 14.52
N ALA A 31 -6.74 -5.04 15.09
CA ALA A 31 -7.77 -5.06 16.12
C ALA A 31 -9.06 -5.74 15.62
N ASN A 32 -9.58 -5.31 14.46
CA ASN A 32 -10.80 -5.88 13.88
C ASN A 32 -10.63 -7.34 13.47
N ASN A 33 -9.47 -7.71 12.90
CA ASN A 33 -9.21 -9.11 12.55
C ASN A 33 -9.15 -9.98 13.82
N TRP A 34 -8.55 -9.50 14.90
CA TRP A 34 -8.52 -10.24 16.15
C TRP A 34 -9.92 -10.38 16.75
N HIS A 35 -10.71 -9.30 16.76
CA HIS A 35 -12.11 -9.32 17.16
C HIS A 35 -12.90 -10.41 16.41
N PHE A 36 -12.82 -10.41 15.07
CA PHE A 36 -13.45 -11.43 14.23
C PHE A 36 -12.99 -12.86 14.57
N LYS A 37 -11.68 -13.05 14.82
CA LYS A 37 -11.12 -14.35 15.19
C LYS A 37 -11.59 -14.82 16.57
N CYS A 38 -11.79 -13.90 17.52
CA CYS A 38 -12.37 -14.22 18.83
C CYS A 38 -13.82 -14.70 18.68
N GLU A 39 -14.64 -14.01 17.89
CA GLU A 39 -16.01 -14.45 17.60
C GLU A 39 -16.06 -15.83 16.95
N GLN A 40 -15.19 -16.06 15.96
CA GLN A 40 -15.05 -17.36 15.30
C GLN A 40 -14.72 -18.47 16.32
N TYR A 41 -13.75 -18.21 17.20
CA TYR A 41 -13.39 -19.13 18.28
C TYR A 41 -14.57 -19.41 19.21
N PHE A 42 -15.28 -18.39 19.69
CA PHE A 42 -16.43 -18.54 20.58
C PHE A 42 -17.55 -19.37 19.95
N HIS A 43 -17.84 -19.12 18.67
CA HIS A 43 -18.85 -19.86 17.92
C HIS A 43 -18.47 -21.33 17.78
N HIS A 44 -17.23 -21.63 17.38
CA HIS A 44 -16.79 -23.02 17.15
C HIS A 44 -16.67 -23.85 18.43
N THR A 45 -16.31 -23.22 19.54
CA THR A 45 -16.17 -23.87 20.85
C THR A 45 -17.44 -23.85 21.69
N LYS A 46 -18.47 -23.08 21.26
CA LYS A 46 -19.75 -22.90 21.96
C LYS A 46 -19.58 -22.33 23.36
N ILE A 47 -18.69 -21.36 23.53
CA ILE A 47 -18.46 -20.68 24.81
C ILE A 47 -19.68 -19.81 25.13
N ALA A 48 -20.13 -19.87 26.39
CA ALA A 48 -21.21 -19.04 26.89
C ALA A 48 -20.79 -17.56 26.96
N LYS A 49 -21.71 -16.64 26.65
CA LYS A 49 -21.41 -15.20 26.47
C LYS A 49 -20.75 -14.54 27.69
N ASP A 50 -21.12 -14.98 28.88
CA ASP A 50 -20.56 -14.57 30.17
C ASP A 50 -19.07 -14.94 30.33
N ASN A 51 -18.58 -15.89 29.55
CA ASN A 51 -17.20 -16.37 29.61
C ASN A 51 -16.34 -15.90 28.43
N HIS A 52 -16.88 -15.15 27.48
CA HIS A 52 -16.15 -14.72 26.27
C HIS A 52 -14.87 -13.96 26.62
N VAL A 53 -14.97 -12.91 27.44
CA VAL A 53 -13.82 -12.07 27.81
C VAL A 53 -12.74 -12.90 28.53
N GLY A 54 -13.13 -13.71 29.52
CA GLY A 54 -12.19 -14.52 30.30
C GLY A 54 -11.37 -15.51 29.45
N MET A 55 -11.89 -15.94 28.31
CA MET A 55 -11.21 -16.90 27.42
C MET A 55 -10.17 -16.26 26.52
N VAL A 56 -10.27 -14.95 26.22
CA VAL A 56 -9.40 -14.28 25.25
C VAL A 56 -8.51 -13.19 25.86
N ILE A 57 -8.88 -12.66 27.03
CA ILE A 57 -8.21 -11.51 27.65
C ILE A 57 -6.71 -11.74 27.88
N TYR A 58 -6.28 -12.97 28.20
CA TYR A 58 -4.87 -13.27 28.46
C TYR A 58 -4.04 -13.61 27.20
N ASN A 59 -4.66 -13.62 26.01
CA ASN A 59 -4.01 -14.09 24.77
C ASN A 59 -3.36 -12.97 23.96
N MET A 60 -2.70 -12.02 24.65
CA MET A 60 -1.93 -10.99 23.96
C MET A 60 -0.51 -10.95 24.52
N CYS A 61 0.48 -11.09 23.62
CA CYS A 61 1.87 -11.35 23.96
C CYS A 61 2.70 -10.08 24.26
N ARG A 62 2.07 -8.92 24.49
CA ARG A 62 2.81 -7.68 24.80
C ARG A 62 2.95 -7.48 26.31
N THR A 63 4.11 -7.03 26.77
CA THR A 63 4.40 -6.79 28.19
C THR A 63 3.60 -5.61 28.74
N ASP A 64 3.43 -4.54 27.96
CA ASP A 64 2.59 -3.40 28.36
C ASP A 64 1.10 -3.77 28.46
N HIS A 65 0.66 -4.75 27.67
CA HIS A 65 -0.67 -5.32 27.83
C HIS A 65 -0.82 -6.11 29.13
N GLN A 66 0.19 -6.91 29.51
CA GLN A 66 0.17 -7.61 30.79
C GLN A 66 0.08 -6.64 31.97
N ASP A 67 0.80 -5.52 31.92
CA ASP A 67 0.73 -4.46 32.93
C ASP A 67 -0.66 -3.79 32.97
N TRP A 68 -1.25 -3.50 31.80
CA TRP A 68 -2.60 -2.97 31.72
C TRP A 68 -3.64 -3.95 32.29
N LEU A 69 -3.55 -5.23 31.92
CA LEU A 69 -4.42 -6.27 32.47
C LEU A 69 -4.29 -6.41 33.98
N ALA A 70 -3.07 -6.36 34.53
CA ALA A 70 -2.88 -6.44 35.97
C ALA A 70 -3.66 -5.35 36.73
N ASN A 71 -3.82 -4.17 36.12
CA ASN A 71 -4.53 -3.03 36.70
C ASN A 71 -6.05 -3.02 36.39
N CYS A 72 -6.46 -3.57 35.24
CA CYS A 72 -7.84 -3.42 34.73
C CYS A 72 -8.65 -4.73 34.69
N ALA A 73 -8.03 -5.91 34.83
CA ALA A 73 -8.68 -7.21 34.67
C ALA A 73 -9.97 -7.39 35.48
N PRO A 74 -10.07 -6.96 36.76
CA PRO A 74 -11.30 -7.12 37.54
C PRO A 74 -12.51 -6.35 36.97
N GLN A 75 -12.26 -5.27 36.23
CA GLN A 75 -13.31 -4.50 35.56
C GLN A 75 -13.60 -5.09 34.18
N LEU A 76 -12.56 -5.43 33.42
CA LEU A 76 -12.69 -6.00 32.08
C LEU A 76 -13.45 -7.34 32.09
N LEU A 77 -13.18 -8.22 33.07
CA LEU A 77 -13.85 -9.52 33.21
C LEU A 77 -15.34 -9.42 33.54
N LYS A 78 -15.83 -8.25 33.98
CA LYS A 78 -17.26 -8.02 34.27
C LYS A 78 -18.03 -7.48 33.06
N MET A 79 -17.32 -7.01 32.04
CA MET A 79 -17.91 -6.49 30.82
C MET A 79 -18.39 -7.66 29.95
N ASP A 80 -19.35 -7.39 29.08
CA ASP A 80 -19.57 -8.28 27.95
C ASP A 80 -18.44 -8.12 26.93
N PHE A 81 -18.44 -8.99 25.92
CA PHE A 81 -17.37 -9.01 24.94
C PHE A 81 -17.27 -7.69 24.15
N ASN A 82 -18.40 -7.08 23.79
CA ASN A 82 -18.43 -5.80 23.07
C ASN A 82 -17.85 -4.65 23.91
N GLY A 83 -18.25 -4.53 25.19
CA GLY A 83 -17.69 -3.52 26.08
C GLY A 83 -16.18 -3.71 26.31
N TYR A 84 -15.70 -4.95 26.32
CA TYR A 84 -14.27 -5.24 26.33
C TYR A 84 -13.56 -4.79 25.04
N ILE A 85 -14.15 -5.01 23.85
CA ILE A 85 -13.61 -4.55 22.57
C ILE A 85 -13.54 -3.02 22.51
N ASP A 86 -14.55 -2.31 23.02
CA ASP A 86 -14.52 -0.85 23.12
C ASP A 86 -13.37 -0.35 24.02
N ALA A 87 -13.22 -0.96 25.20
CA ALA A 87 -12.11 -0.64 26.11
C ALA A 87 -10.75 -0.96 25.47
N PHE A 88 -10.68 -2.04 24.71
CA PHE A 88 -9.50 -2.44 23.95
C PHE A 88 -9.15 -1.39 22.88
N HIS A 89 -10.11 -0.96 22.06
CA HIS A 89 -9.90 0.09 21.06
C HIS A 89 -9.42 1.40 21.69
N MET A 90 -10.03 1.83 22.80
CA MET A 90 -9.65 3.05 23.51
C MET A 90 -8.22 3.00 24.07
N CYS A 91 -7.73 1.82 24.44
CA CYS A 91 -6.39 1.66 25.01
C CYS A 91 -5.30 1.58 23.94
N TRP A 92 -5.59 0.95 22.79
CA TRP A 92 -4.55 0.55 21.82
C TRP A 92 -4.58 1.30 20.50
N LEU A 93 -5.70 1.93 20.13
CA LEU A 93 -5.79 2.72 18.92
C LEU A 93 -5.58 4.21 19.24
N PRO A 94 -4.99 5.00 18.30
CA PRO A 94 -4.94 6.45 18.43
C PRO A 94 -6.33 7.05 18.65
N ARG A 95 -6.47 8.11 19.46
CA ARG A 95 -7.78 8.70 19.77
C ARG A 95 -8.58 9.13 18.53
N ASP A 96 -7.89 9.53 17.48
CA ASP A 96 -8.44 9.99 16.20
C ASP A 96 -8.50 8.88 15.13
N TRP A 97 -8.28 7.61 15.50
CA TRP A 97 -8.20 6.49 14.54
C TRP A 97 -9.40 6.42 13.59
N GLU A 98 -10.61 6.64 14.11
CA GLU A 98 -11.85 6.58 13.33
C GLU A 98 -11.86 7.71 12.30
N HIS A 99 -11.57 8.93 12.74
CA HIS A 99 -11.53 10.11 11.88
C HIS A 99 -10.44 9.99 10.80
N THR A 100 -9.25 9.53 11.17
CA THR A 100 -8.14 9.30 10.23
C THR A 100 -8.52 8.25 9.20
N THR A 101 -9.06 7.11 9.64
CA THR A 101 -9.47 6.01 8.74
C THR A 101 -10.57 6.45 7.79
N HIS A 102 -11.55 7.21 8.27
CA HIS A 102 -12.62 7.77 7.45
C HIS A 102 -12.11 8.80 6.43
N CYS A 103 -11.23 9.73 6.84
CA CYS A 103 -10.61 10.67 5.90
C CYS A 103 -9.82 9.93 4.82
N GLU A 104 -9.05 8.91 5.19
CA GLU A 104 -8.31 8.12 4.23
C GLU A 104 -9.24 7.34 3.28
N LEU A 105 -10.34 6.78 3.77
CA LEU A 105 -11.38 6.13 2.96
C LEU A 105 -11.94 7.08 1.90
N LEU A 106 -12.38 8.27 2.30
CA LEU A 106 -12.93 9.27 1.39
C LEU A 106 -11.90 9.81 0.38
N SER A 107 -10.61 9.74 0.71
CA SER A 107 -9.53 10.16 -0.18
C SER A 107 -9.16 9.11 -1.25
N LEU A 108 -9.67 7.88 -1.14
CA LEU A 108 -9.39 6.84 -2.12
C LEU A 108 -9.98 7.22 -3.49
N THR A 109 -9.17 7.05 -4.53
CA THR A 109 -9.55 7.25 -5.93
C THR A 109 -9.14 6.05 -6.77
N GLN A 110 -9.84 5.80 -7.87
CA GLN A 110 -9.50 4.71 -8.79
C GLN A 110 -8.14 4.97 -9.43
N GLY A 111 -7.85 6.19 -9.89
CA GLY A 111 -6.61 6.48 -10.60
C GLY A 111 -6.46 5.60 -11.85
N SER A 112 -5.31 4.95 -12.02
CA SER A 112 -5.01 4.11 -13.19
C SER A 112 -5.15 2.60 -12.97
N ARG A 113 -5.63 2.17 -11.79
CA ARG A 113 -5.82 0.74 -11.47
C ARG A 113 -7.21 0.25 -11.91
N PRO A 114 -7.37 -1.07 -12.12
CA PRO A 114 -8.68 -1.66 -12.37
C PRO A 114 -9.68 -1.32 -11.27
N PHE A 115 -10.95 -1.18 -11.65
CA PHE A 115 -12.04 -0.85 -10.73
C PHE A 115 -12.16 -1.87 -9.60
N LEU A 116 -12.01 -3.17 -9.89
CA LEU A 116 -12.07 -4.24 -8.90
C LEU A 116 -11.10 -4.02 -7.73
N ASN A 117 -9.82 -3.72 -8.02
CA ASN A 117 -8.82 -3.48 -6.98
C ASN A 117 -9.15 -2.23 -6.14
N PHE A 118 -9.69 -1.19 -6.79
CA PHE A 118 -10.13 0.02 -6.10
C PHE A 118 -11.33 -0.25 -5.18
N GLN A 119 -12.34 -0.95 -5.68
CA GLN A 119 -13.52 -1.37 -4.94
C GLN A 119 -13.14 -2.24 -3.73
N GLU A 120 -12.29 -3.25 -3.91
CA GLU A 120 -11.84 -4.13 -2.83
C GLU A 120 -11.14 -3.35 -1.71
N GLU A 121 -10.23 -2.43 -2.07
CA GLU A 121 -9.57 -1.56 -1.10
C GLU A 121 -10.58 -0.67 -0.36
N PHE A 122 -11.53 -0.09 -1.10
CA PHE A 122 -12.56 0.78 -0.53
C PHE A 122 -13.46 0.02 0.45
N ILE A 123 -14.01 -1.13 0.06
CA ILE A 123 -14.87 -1.96 0.91
C ILE A 123 -14.10 -2.46 2.13
N THR A 124 -12.86 -2.92 1.94
CA THR A 124 -12.00 -3.37 3.05
C THR A 124 -11.80 -2.25 4.06
N LYS A 125 -11.56 -1.02 3.59
CA LYS A 125 -11.31 0.13 4.45
C LYS A 125 -12.58 0.64 5.13
N ASN A 126 -13.74 0.60 4.44
CA ASN A 126 -15.03 0.87 5.07
C ASN A 126 -15.35 -0.16 6.17
N GLY A 127 -15.00 -1.43 5.94
CA GLY A 127 -15.14 -2.49 6.95
C GLY A 127 -14.29 -2.28 8.21
N LEU A 128 -13.25 -1.42 8.17
CA LEU A 128 -12.52 -1.03 9.37
C LEU A 128 -13.32 -0.11 10.29
N LEU A 129 -14.34 0.55 9.75
CA LEU A 129 -15.23 1.47 10.46
C LEU A 129 -16.53 0.80 10.92
N MET A 130 -16.66 -0.52 10.76
CA MET A 130 -17.84 -1.25 11.23
C MET A 130 -18.13 -0.94 12.71
N ASP A 131 -19.41 -0.84 13.06
CA ASP A 131 -19.90 -0.47 14.40
C ASP A 131 -19.57 0.97 14.85
N THR A 132 -19.04 1.82 13.96
CA THR A 132 -18.88 3.26 14.22
C THR A 132 -19.86 4.11 13.42
N VAL A 133 -20.00 5.38 13.81
CA VAL A 133 -20.86 6.35 13.11
C VAL A 133 -20.31 6.77 11.75
N SER A 134 -19.03 6.48 11.50
CA SER A 134 -18.34 6.81 10.25
C SER A 134 -18.43 5.69 9.19
N HIS A 135 -19.06 4.55 9.52
CA HIS A 135 -19.31 3.48 8.55
C HIS A 135 -20.26 3.94 7.44
N LEU A 136 -19.86 3.76 6.19
CA LEU A 136 -20.69 4.11 5.05
C LEU A 136 -21.72 3.01 4.76
N ASP A 137 -22.97 3.40 4.56
CA ASP A 137 -24.03 2.51 4.05
C ASP A 137 -23.91 2.27 2.54
N ASP A 138 -24.69 1.33 2.01
CA ASP A 138 -24.61 0.92 0.61
C ASP A 138 -24.82 2.08 -0.39
N ASN A 139 -25.71 3.02 -0.08
CA ASN A 139 -25.95 4.18 -0.94
C ASN A 139 -24.78 5.15 -0.89
N GLN A 140 -24.21 5.36 0.30
CA GLN A 140 -23.03 6.19 0.51
C GLN A 140 -21.80 5.58 -0.17
N ILE A 141 -21.61 4.26 -0.09
CA ILE A 141 -20.55 3.53 -0.80
C ILE A 141 -20.69 3.73 -2.31
N LYS A 142 -21.89 3.47 -2.86
CA LYS A 142 -22.17 3.65 -4.28
C LYS A 142 -21.89 5.08 -4.73
N HIS A 143 -22.34 6.07 -3.96
CA HIS A 143 -22.11 7.48 -4.26
C HIS A 143 -20.61 7.83 -4.25
N GLN A 144 -19.90 7.42 -3.21
CA GLN A 144 -18.48 7.77 -3.04
C GLN A 144 -17.60 7.08 -4.09
N LEU A 145 -17.81 5.78 -4.35
CA LEU A 145 -17.16 5.07 -5.45
C LEU A 145 -17.47 5.78 -6.78
N GLY A 146 -18.74 6.13 -7.01
CA GLY A 146 -19.23 6.91 -8.15
C GLY A 146 -18.39 8.16 -8.46
N VAL A 147 -18.12 8.97 -7.44
CA VAL A 147 -17.39 10.24 -7.56
C VAL A 147 -15.87 10.03 -7.69
N SER A 148 -15.35 8.94 -7.14
CA SER A 148 -13.91 8.63 -7.10
C SER A 148 -13.40 7.75 -8.26
N MET A 149 -14.28 7.34 -9.18
CA MET A 149 -13.94 6.57 -10.38
C MET A 149 -13.16 7.39 -11.43
N ASP A 150 -12.50 6.67 -12.34
CA ASP A 150 -11.91 7.27 -13.53
C ASP A 150 -12.97 7.94 -14.42
N LYS A 151 -12.60 9.06 -15.06
CA LYS A 151 -13.53 9.89 -15.83
C LYS A 151 -14.11 9.18 -17.05
N ASP A 152 -13.33 8.31 -17.69
CA ASP A 152 -13.80 7.56 -18.84
C ASP A 152 -14.77 6.45 -18.39
N LEU A 153 -14.53 5.82 -17.25
CA LEU A 153 -15.45 4.85 -16.65
C LEU A 153 -16.77 5.51 -16.22
N VAL A 154 -16.71 6.69 -15.58
CA VAL A 154 -17.90 7.49 -15.21
C VAL A 154 -18.75 7.82 -16.45
N ARG A 155 -18.09 8.17 -17.57
CA ARG A 155 -18.78 8.41 -18.84
C ARG A 155 -19.46 7.14 -19.34
N ASN A 156 -18.79 6.00 -19.30
CA ASN A 156 -19.37 4.71 -19.73
C ASN A 156 -20.58 4.33 -18.85
N CYS A 157 -20.47 4.49 -17.53
CA CYS A 157 -21.57 4.30 -16.58
C CYS A 157 -22.79 5.17 -16.92
N SER A 158 -22.55 6.42 -17.34
CA SER A 158 -23.62 7.35 -17.71
C SER A 158 -24.32 6.93 -19.01
N VAL A 159 -23.57 6.44 -20.00
CA VAL A 159 -24.10 5.95 -21.28
C VAL A 159 -24.95 4.70 -21.07
N GLU A 160 -24.46 3.76 -20.27
CA GLU A 160 -25.13 2.48 -19.96
C GLU A 160 -26.16 2.61 -18.84
N LYS A 161 -26.30 3.81 -18.26
CA LYS A 161 -27.26 4.17 -17.20
C LYS A 161 -27.16 3.27 -15.95
N THR A 162 -25.95 2.87 -15.58
CA THR A 162 -25.73 2.03 -14.38
C THR A 162 -26.20 2.73 -13.10
N TYR A 163 -26.29 4.07 -13.08
CA TYR A 163 -26.83 4.82 -11.95
C TYR A 163 -28.27 4.44 -11.56
N LEU A 164 -29.05 3.83 -12.47
CA LEU A 164 -30.41 3.33 -12.22
C LEU A 164 -30.46 1.98 -11.47
N VAL A 165 -29.33 1.29 -11.31
CA VAL A 165 -29.25 0.00 -10.61
C VAL A 165 -29.24 0.27 -9.12
N ASP A 166 -30.33 -0.01 -8.41
CA ASP A 166 -30.46 0.35 -6.99
C ASP A 166 -29.62 -0.53 -6.06
N ASP A 167 -29.58 -1.84 -6.32
CA ASP A 167 -28.79 -2.79 -5.54
C ASP A 167 -27.29 -2.52 -5.69
N LEU A 168 -26.57 -2.49 -4.56
CA LEU A 168 -25.14 -2.18 -4.56
C LEU A 168 -24.34 -3.26 -5.29
N GLN A 169 -24.63 -4.54 -5.08
CA GLN A 169 -23.85 -5.62 -5.68
C GLN A 169 -24.08 -5.66 -7.20
N ASP A 170 -25.34 -5.57 -7.63
CA ASP A 170 -25.68 -5.49 -9.05
C ASP A 170 -25.02 -4.26 -9.71
N TRP A 171 -24.93 -3.14 -8.98
CA TRP A 171 -24.26 -1.94 -9.46
C TRP A 171 -22.75 -2.13 -9.59
N LEU A 172 -22.10 -2.73 -8.58
CA LEU A 172 -20.66 -3.01 -8.59
C LEU A 172 -20.29 -3.95 -9.75
N ASP A 173 -21.05 -5.02 -9.94
CA ASP A 173 -20.85 -5.97 -11.04
C ASP A 173 -21.01 -5.28 -12.41
N ALA A 174 -22.04 -4.44 -12.56
CA ALA A 174 -22.26 -3.70 -13.80
C ALA A 174 -21.12 -2.70 -14.11
N VAL A 175 -20.57 -2.03 -13.09
CA VAL A 175 -19.45 -1.10 -13.26
C VAL A 175 -18.16 -1.86 -13.58
N GLN A 176 -17.90 -2.98 -12.91
CA GLN A 176 -16.76 -3.84 -13.18
C GLN A 176 -16.77 -4.35 -14.63
N ASP A 177 -17.91 -4.82 -15.13
CA ASP A 177 -18.08 -5.25 -16.52
C ASP A 177 -17.71 -4.15 -17.53
N LEU A 178 -17.98 -2.88 -17.20
CA LEU A 178 -17.64 -1.74 -18.06
C LEU A 178 -16.14 -1.41 -18.01
N ASP A 179 -15.54 -1.46 -16.83
CA ASP A 179 -14.11 -1.24 -16.64
C ASP A 179 -13.28 -2.31 -17.36
N GLU A 180 -13.68 -3.59 -17.27
CA GLU A 180 -13.04 -4.69 -17.98
C GLU A 180 -13.15 -4.54 -19.51
N LYS A 181 -14.32 -4.14 -20.02
CA LYS A 181 -14.50 -3.84 -21.44
C LYS A 181 -13.59 -2.69 -21.89
N GLN A 182 -13.46 -1.65 -21.09
CA GLN A 182 -12.59 -0.51 -21.38
C GLN A 182 -11.12 -0.93 -21.39
N HIS A 183 -10.65 -1.67 -20.37
CA HIS A 183 -9.29 -2.18 -20.31
C HIS A 183 -8.98 -3.12 -21.49
N HIS A 184 -9.91 -4.00 -21.86
CA HIS A 184 -9.74 -4.88 -23.02
C HIS A 184 -9.64 -4.10 -24.34
N GLN A 185 -10.42 -3.01 -24.50
CA GLN A 185 -10.33 -2.14 -25.68
C GLN A 185 -8.99 -1.41 -25.75
N ILE A 186 -8.50 -0.89 -24.62
CA ILE A 186 -7.20 -0.23 -24.53
C ILE A 186 -6.07 -1.23 -24.86
N GLU A 187 -6.12 -2.43 -24.30
CA GLU A 187 -5.14 -3.48 -24.58
C GLU A 187 -5.14 -3.88 -26.05
N LYS A 188 -6.33 -4.07 -26.65
CA LYS A 188 -6.48 -4.38 -28.07
C LYS A 188 -5.90 -3.26 -28.95
N LEU A 189 -6.18 -2.00 -28.63
CA LEU A 189 -5.65 -0.85 -29.37
C LEU A 189 -4.13 -0.76 -29.24
N ASN A 190 -3.59 -0.95 -28.03
CA ASN A 190 -2.15 -1.00 -27.80
C ASN A 190 -1.49 -2.13 -28.60
N HIS A 191 -2.09 -3.32 -28.62
CA HIS A 191 -1.60 -4.44 -29.39
C HIS A 191 -1.67 -4.20 -30.91
N GLU A 192 -2.73 -3.57 -31.41
CA GLU A 192 -2.84 -3.19 -32.82
C GLU A 192 -1.80 -2.12 -33.20
N LEU A 193 -1.53 -1.15 -32.33
CA LEU A 193 -0.48 -0.15 -32.53
C LEU A 193 0.91 -0.79 -32.56
N MET A 194 1.19 -1.74 -31.65
CA MET A 194 2.43 -2.53 -31.65
C MET A 194 2.58 -3.35 -32.93
N LYS A 195 1.48 -3.93 -33.45
CA LYS A 195 1.47 -4.69 -34.71
C LYS A 195 1.58 -3.83 -35.97
N ARG A 196 1.06 -2.60 -35.96
CA ARG A 196 1.20 -1.64 -37.08
C ARG A 196 2.59 -1.01 -37.13
N ASN A 197 3.33 -1.03 -36.02
CA ASN A 197 4.69 -0.53 -35.91
C ASN A 197 5.66 -1.61 -35.38
N PRO A 198 5.85 -2.74 -36.09
CA PRO A 198 6.92 -3.68 -35.75
C PRO A 198 8.32 -3.08 -36.04
N GLY A 199 8.37 -1.87 -36.62
CA GLY A 199 9.59 -1.17 -37.01
C GLY A 199 9.51 0.36 -36.92
N SER A 200 8.81 0.95 -35.93
CA SER A 200 8.98 2.39 -35.64
C SER A 200 10.29 2.69 -34.92
N THR A 201 11.37 2.19 -35.52
CA THR A 201 12.70 2.78 -35.54
C THR A 201 12.88 3.45 -36.90
N CYS A 202 12.12 4.51 -37.18
CA CYS A 202 12.37 5.41 -38.32
C CYS A 202 12.23 6.84 -37.75
N SER A 203 13.25 7.70 -37.62
CA SER A 203 14.35 7.97 -38.53
C SER A 203 13.87 8.02 -39.99
N ALA A 204 12.87 8.85 -40.28
CA ALA A 204 12.69 9.38 -41.63
C ALA A 204 12.37 10.88 -41.52
N PRO A 205 13.15 11.75 -42.19
CA PRO A 205 12.94 13.19 -42.15
C PRO A 205 11.70 13.53 -42.98
N CYS A 206 10.74 14.20 -42.36
CA CYS A 206 9.68 14.88 -43.08
C CYS A 206 10.32 16.01 -43.91
N ASN A 207 10.49 15.75 -45.21
CA ASN A 207 10.75 16.78 -46.19
C ASN A 207 9.82 16.56 -47.40
N VAL A 208 9.34 17.69 -47.91
CA VAL A 208 8.54 17.93 -49.11
C VAL A 208 7.02 17.72 -48.92
N PHE A 209 6.25 18.81 -48.77
CA PHE A 209 5.73 19.62 -49.88
C PHE A 209 5.15 20.94 -49.35
N SER A 210 5.69 22.05 -49.86
CA SER A 210 5.15 23.41 -49.71
C SER A 210 3.88 23.60 -50.55
N PRO A 211 3.01 24.55 -50.16
CA PRO A 211 2.40 25.46 -51.11
C PRO A 211 3.05 26.83 -50.97
N GLY A 212 3.50 27.39 -52.10
CA GLY A 212 4.17 28.67 -52.15
C GLY A 212 3.29 29.83 -51.70
N SER A 213 3.90 30.77 -50.98
CA SER A 213 3.43 32.15 -50.93
C SER A 213 4.60 33.04 -51.31
N MET A 214 4.40 33.80 -52.39
CA MET A 214 5.34 34.78 -52.89
C MET A 214 5.46 35.99 -51.95
N SER A 215 6.57 36.70 -52.14
CA SER A 215 6.75 38.15 -51.99
C SER A 215 7.44 38.67 -50.73
N ASN A 216 8.70 39.06 -50.98
CA ASN A 216 9.32 40.38 -50.72
C ASN A 216 9.41 40.90 -49.29
N SER A 217 10.63 40.96 -48.74
CA SER A 217 11.50 42.16 -48.88
C SER A 217 12.50 42.33 -47.73
N HIS A 218 13.63 42.93 -48.12
CA HIS A 218 14.59 43.71 -47.33
C HIS A 218 15.63 43.02 -46.43
N SER A 219 16.77 42.72 -47.08
CA SER A 219 18.08 43.35 -46.85
C SER A 219 18.50 43.74 -45.43
N GLY A 220 19.62 43.16 -44.98
CA GLY A 220 20.61 43.89 -44.19
C GLY A 220 21.43 43.05 -43.22
N GLY A 221 22.76 43.00 -43.44
CA GLY A 221 23.71 43.04 -42.33
C GLY A 221 24.56 41.79 -42.02
N LYS A 222 25.73 41.72 -42.67
CA LYS A 222 27.10 41.53 -42.12
C LYS A 222 27.43 40.39 -41.13
N SER A 223 28.38 39.56 -41.60
CA SER A 223 29.62 39.05 -40.95
C SER A 223 29.59 38.31 -39.61
N ALA A 224 29.99 37.04 -39.65
CA ALA A 224 31.07 36.40 -38.88
C ALA A 224 31.17 34.93 -39.35
N THR A 225 32.24 34.51 -40.05
CA THR A 225 33.38 33.75 -39.49
C THR A 225 33.04 32.62 -38.53
N ASP A 226 33.46 31.44 -38.96
CA ASP A 226 33.94 30.29 -38.21
C ASP A 226 33.01 29.13 -37.81
N SER A 227 33.55 27.97 -38.19
CA SER A 227 33.36 26.61 -37.68
C SER A 227 32.06 25.92 -38.08
N ALA A 228 32.19 25.07 -39.10
CA ALA A 228 31.35 23.91 -39.29
C ALA A 228 31.41 23.05 -38.02
N ASP A 229 30.41 23.19 -37.15
CA ASP A 229 30.13 22.22 -36.10
C ASP A 229 29.55 20.98 -36.80
N VAL A 230 30.44 20.06 -37.14
CA VAL A 230 30.08 18.68 -37.50
C VAL A 230 29.40 18.13 -36.26
N LYS A 231 28.06 18.17 -36.23
CA LYS A 231 27.27 17.42 -35.25
C LYS A 231 27.58 15.94 -35.48
N GLU A 232 28.59 15.45 -34.77
CA GLU A 232 28.84 14.03 -34.62
C GLU A 232 27.60 13.43 -33.98
N HIS A 233 26.80 12.76 -34.79
CA HIS A 233 25.66 12.02 -34.31
C HIS A 233 26.17 10.88 -33.41
N PRO A 234 25.59 10.70 -32.20
CA PRO A 234 25.99 9.61 -31.33
C PRO A 234 25.75 8.27 -32.05
N LEU A 235 26.72 7.35 -31.95
CA LEU A 235 26.59 6.02 -32.54
C LEU A 235 25.35 5.33 -31.98
N LYS A 236 24.57 4.72 -32.88
CA LYS A 236 23.42 3.91 -32.50
C LYS A 236 23.93 2.68 -31.72
N LEU A 237 23.53 2.57 -30.46
CA LEU A 237 23.72 1.37 -29.64
C LEU A 237 23.17 0.15 -30.39
N SER A 238 23.93 -0.95 -30.41
CA SER A 238 23.41 -2.21 -30.91
C SER A 238 22.37 -2.79 -29.93
N PRO A 239 21.42 -3.63 -30.40
CA PRO A 239 20.40 -4.23 -29.52
C PRO A 239 20.98 -4.98 -28.31
N LYS A 240 22.15 -5.62 -28.48
CA LYS A 240 22.84 -6.35 -27.41
C LYS A 240 23.41 -5.42 -26.33
N GLU A 241 23.87 -4.24 -26.71
CA GLU A 241 24.38 -3.25 -25.76
C GLU A 241 23.23 -2.60 -24.99
N HIS A 242 22.08 -2.44 -25.64
CA HIS A 242 20.86 -1.96 -25.00
C HIS A 242 20.40 -2.92 -23.89
N GLU A 243 20.38 -4.23 -24.18
CA GLU A 243 20.06 -5.28 -23.20
C GLU A 243 21.06 -5.32 -22.03
N LEU A 244 22.36 -5.11 -22.31
CA LEU A 244 23.40 -5.05 -21.28
C LEU A 244 23.25 -3.82 -20.37
N LEU A 245 22.92 -2.66 -20.92
CA LEU A 245 22.68 -1.45 -20.13
C LEU A 245 21.40 -1.59 -19.29
N ASP A 246 20.34 -2.19 -19.83
CA ASP A 246 19.10 -2.43 -19.09
C ASP A 246 19.33 -3.38 -17.90
N THR A 247 20.03 -4.49 -18.14
CA THR A 247 20.35 -5.51 -17.13
C THR A 247 21.24 -4.98 -16.00
N HIS A 248 22.08 -3.98 -16.28
CA HIS A 248 23.08 -3.47 -15.34
C HIS A 248 22.85 -2.01 -14.93
N HIS A 249 21.61 -1.52 -15.02
CA HIS A 249 21.22 -0.15 -14.66
C HIS A 249 22.19 0.89 -15.22
N GLY A 250 22.50 0.78 -16.51
CA GLY A 250 23.40 1.66 -17.23
C GLY A 250 22.67 2.82 -17.91
N CYS A 251 23.40 3.89 -18.19
CA CYS A 251 22.85 5.05 -18.89
C CYS A 251 23.03 4.94 -20.40
N TYR A 252 21.92 5.07 -21.13
CA TYR A 252 21.87 5.03 -22.59
C TYR A 252 22.53 6.23 -23.29
N VAL A 253 22.91 7.29 -22.56
CA VAL A 253 23.55 8.48 -23.14
C VAL A 253 25.06 8.44 -23.00
N CYS A 254 25.59 8.04 -21.84
CA CYS A 254 27.03 7.95 -21.61
C CYS A 254 27.60 6.53 -21.71
N HIS A 255 26.74 5.53 -21.93
CA HIS A 255 27.08 4.12 -22.14
C HIS A 255 27.87 3.51 -20.95
N GLN A 256 27.66 4.03 -19.73
CA GLN A 256 28.28 3.54 -18.50
C GLN A 256 27.33 2.60 -17.75
N PHE A 257 27.87 1.55 -17.12
CA PHE A 257 27.12 0.62 -16.28
C PHE A 257 26.97 1.11 -14.84
N TYR A 258 25.90 0.70 -14.15
CA TYR A 258 25.64 0.98 -12.73
C TYR A 258 25.61 2.47 -12.38
N VAL A 259 25.04 3.31 -13.26
CA VAL A 259 24.90 4.74 -13.04
C VAL A 259 23.43 5.10 -12.88
N TYR A 260 23.09 5.74 -11.76
CA TYR A 260 21.70 6.05 -11.39
C TYR A 260 21.29 7.45 -11.84
N HIS A 261 21.40 7.72 -13.14
CA HIS A 261 20.85 8.94 -13.72
C HIS A 261 20.07 8.61 -14.99
N TYR A 262 18.93 9.29 -15.17
CA TYR A 262 18.09 9.11 -16.35
C TYR A 262 18.62 9.92 -17.53
N VAL A 263 18.18 9.58 -18.75
CA VAL A 263 18.58 10.22 -20.02
C VAL A 263 18.51 11.75 -19.95
N LYS A 264 17.53 12.30 -19.24
CA LYS A 264 17.32 13.76 -19.09
C LYS A 264 18.28 14.43 -18.10
N GLU A 265 18.92 13.65 -17.22
CA GLU A 265 19.78 14.11 -16.14
C GLU A 265 21.26 13.73 -16.36
N CYS A 266 21.57 13.06 -17.48
CA CYS A 266 22.93 12.71 -17.86
C CYS A 266 23.73 13.95 -18.23
N LYS A 267 24.60 14.40 -17.32
CA LYS A 267 25.57 15.48 -17.58
C LYS A 267 26.85 14.98 -18.26
N ASN A 268 27.02 13.66 -18.38
CA ASN A 268 28.20 13.07 -19.00
C ASN A 268 28.11 13.15 -20.53
N ARG A 269 29.24 13.46 -21.16
CA ARG A 269 29.36 13.56 -22.62
C ARG A 269 29.19 12.16 -23.24
N CYS A 270 28.47 12.08 -24.36
CA CYS A 270 28.42 10.86 -25.16
C CYS A 270 29.83 10.52 -25.66
N PRO A 271 30.27 9.24 -25.63
CA PRO A 271 31.53 8.84 -26.24
C PRO A 271 31.53 9.19 -27.73
N GLU A 272 32.57 9.89 -28.20
CA GLU A 272 32.75 10.21 -29.62
C GLU A 272 33.06 8.93 -30.42
N GLY A 273 32.66 8.92 -31.68
CA GLY A 273 32.61 7.70 -32.48
C GLY A 273 33.97 7.08 -32.82
N THR A 274 35.05 7.80 -32.61
CA THR A 274 36.43 7.36 -32.86
C THR A 274 37.02 6.52 -31.72
N ASP A 275 36.50 6.66 -30.49
CA ASP A 275 36.98 5.93 -29.29
C ASP A 275 35.93 5.00 -28.68
N TYR A 276 34.87 4.68 -29.44
CA TYR A 276 33.79 3.83 -28.94
C TYR A 276 34.24 2.37 -28.73
N LYS A 277 34.33 1.97 -27.46
CA LYS A 277 34.53 0.56 -27.08
C LYS A 277 33.18 -0.13 -26.98
N VAL A 278 32.97 -1.14 -27.82
CA VAL A 278 31.78 -2.00 -27.79
C VAL A 278 31.59 -2.56 -26.38
N LEU A 279 30.37 -2.39 -25.84
CA LEU A 279 30.05 -2.86 -24.50
C LEU A 279 29.91 -4.39 -24.51
N THR A 280 30.79 -5.07 -23.77
CA THR A 280 30.79 -6.53 -23.62
C THR A 280 30.59 -6.94 -22.16
N LEU A 281 30.12 -8.17 -21.92
CA LEU A 281 29.98 -8.76 -20.59
C LEU A 281 31.29 -8.71 -19.77
N ASP A 282 32.45 -8.79 -20.41
CA ASP A 282 33.74 -8.69 -19.71
C ASP A 282 34.01 -7.27 -19.15
N ALA A 283 33.42 -6.23 -19.76
CA ALA A 283 33.52 -4.86 -19.28
C ALA A 283 32.64 -4.62 -18.04
N THR A 284 31.49 -5.29 -17.93
CA THR A 284 30.61 -5.18 -16.74
C THR A 284 31.28 -5.77 -15.50
N ILE A 285 32.06 -6.85 -15.66
CA ILE A 285 32.82 -7.51 -14.59
C ILE A 285 33.99 -6.65 -14.11
N LYS A 286 34.65 -5.91 -15.02
CA LYS A 286 35.74 -4.98 -14.65
C LYS A 286 35.23 -3.76 -13.88
N VAL A 287 34.09 -3.18 -14.26
CA VAL A 287 33.51 -2.00 -13.59
C VAL A 287 32.90 -2.36 -12.24
N LYS A 288 32.31 -3.55 -12.09
CA LYS A 288 31.76 -4.03 -10.81
C LYS A 288 32.82 -4.14 -9.69
N LYS A 289 34.10 -4.31 -10.04
CA LYS A 289 35.22 -4.34 -9.07
C LYS A 289 35.65 -2.93 -8.60
N SER A 290 35.17 -1.87 -9.25
CA SER A 290 35.53 -0.48 -8.95
C SER A 290 34.33 0.37 -8.47
N ALA A 291 33.12 -0.17 -8.52
CA ALA A 291 31.91 0.50 -8.06
C ALA A 291 31.84 0.51 -6.52
N VAL A 292 31.60 1.68 -5.93
CA VAL A 292 31.43 1.86 -4.49
C VAL A 292 30.18 1.10 -4.02
N PRO A 293 30.25 0.24 -2.98
CA PRO A 293 29.08 -0.47 -2.48
C PRO A 293 28.08 0.49 -1.82
N LEU A 294 26.80 0.38 -2.18
CA LEU A 294 25.71 1.03 -1.46
C LEU A 294 25.33 0.25 -0.19
N PRO A 295 24.89 0.93 0.88
CA PRO A 295 24.36 0.30 2.08
C PRO A 295 22.90 -0.17 1.86
N GLY A 296 22.62 -1.43 2.22
CA GLY A 296 21.26 -1.86 2.58
C GLY A 296 20.58 -2.88 1.67
N ASN A 297 20.61 -4.13 2.14
CA ASN A 297 19.61 -5.20 2.01
C ASN A 297 19.17 -5.71 0.62
N ALA A 298 19.84 -6.78 0.19
CA ALA A 298 19.18 -8.03 -0.19
C ALA A 298 20.21 -9.18 -0.18
N LYS A 299 20.25 -9.96 0.91
CA LYS A 299 20.96 -11.27 0.89
C LYS A 299 20.02 -12.30 0.28
N LEU A 300 20.39 -12.71 -0.93
CA LEU A 300 19.94 -13.93 -1.59
C LEU A 300 20.23 -15.13 -0.65
N CYS A 301 19.19 -15.81 -0.17
CA CYS A 301 19.36 -17.06 0.57
C CYS A 301 19.31 -18.25 -0.39
N THR A 302 20.47 -18.86 -0.57
CA THR A 302 20.68 -20.17 -1.18
C THR A 302 20.06 -21.25 -0.27
N VAL A 303 19.20 -22.09 -0.86
CA VAL A 303 18.62 -23.27 -0.21
C VAL A 303 19.68 -24.34 -0.04
N THR A 304 19.96 -24.71 1.21
CA THR A 304 20.71 -25.93 1.56
C THR A 304 19.82 -26.79 2.45
N SER A 305 19.44 -27.96 1.92
CA SER A 305 18.70 -28.99 2.63
C SER A 305 19.50 -29.52 3.82
N ILE A 306 18.90 -29.54 5.01
CA ILE A 306 19.44 -30.25 6.18
C ILE A 306 18.38 -31.24 6.67
N THR A 307 18.77 -32.51 6.59
CA THR A 307 18.12 -33.69 7.18
C THR A 307 18.21 -33.62 8.71
N MET A 308 17.08 -33.82 9.41
CA MET A 308 17.03 -33.99 10.87
C MET A 308 16.99 -35.48 11.22
N PRO A 309 17.77 -35.95 12.21
CA PRO A 309 17.55 -37.23 12.86
C PRO A 309 16.61 -37.10 14.08
N SER A 310 15.91 -38.20 14.34
CA SER A 310 14.87 -38.41 15.37
C SER A 310 15.40 -38.71 16.78
N GLY A 311 14.51 -38.49 17.76
CA GLY A 311 14.36 -39.20 19.05
C GLY A 311 15.05 -38.55 20.25
N ASP A 312 14.59 -38.65 21.50
CA ASP A 312 13.38 -39.14 22.20
C ASP A 312 13.43 -38.45 23.61
N ASP A 313 12.30 -38.09 24.24
CA ASP A 313 11.76 -38.66 25.51
C ASP A 313 12.00 -37.88 26.84
N GLU A 314 11.02 -38.04 27.74
CA GLU A 314 10.91 -37.76 29.21
C GLU A 314 10.43 -36.35 29.67
N LYS A 315 9.23 -36.17 30.30
CA LYS A 315 8.81 -36.39 31.73
C LYS A 315 9.60 -35.52 32.72
N GLU A 316 9.11 -34.80 33.74
CA GLU A 316 8.09 -34.89 34.83
C GLU A 316 8.10 -33.48 35.52
N ASP A 317 7.03 -32.83 36.01
CA ASP A 317 6.25 -33.00 37.26
C ASP A 317 6.49 -31.87 38.30
N SER A 318 5.46 -31.51 39.08
CA SER A 318 5.45 -30.73 40.34
C SER A 318 5.79 -29.21 40.28
N SER A 319 5.36 -28.28 41.15
CA SER A 319 4.45 -28.20 42.30
C SER A 319 4.35 -26.70 42.69
N ASP A 320 3.19 -26.32 43.23
CA ASP A 320 2.85 -25.23 44.17
C ASP A 320 3.95 -24.25 44.66
N ASN A 321 3.60 -22.96 44.68
CA ASN A 321 3.75 -22.15 45.90
C ASN A 321 2.85 -20.90 45.87
N GLU A 322 2.00 -20.82 46.90
CA GLU A 322 1.29 -19.63 47.35
C GLU A 322 2.28 -18.67 48.03
N ASP A 323 2.15 -17.37 47.79
CA ASP A 323 2.58 -16.34 48.73
C ASP A 323 1.63 -15.14 48.67
N HIS A 324 0.85 -15.00 49.75
CA HIS A 324 0.22 -13.76 50.17
C HIS A 324 1.30 -12.71 50.48
N VAL A 325 1.03 -11.42 50.24
CA VAL A 325 1.21 -10.33 51.25
C VAL A 325 0.88 -8.93 50.68
N VAL A 326 -0.09 -8.30 51.37
CA VAL A 326 -0.23 -6.87 51.74
C VAL A 326 -0.76 -5.84 50.73
N CYS A 327 -2.01 -5.46 51.00
CA CYS A 327 -2.65 -4.18 50.69
C CYS A 327 -1.78 -2.97 51.06
N THR A 328 -1.61 -2.06 50.11
CA THR A 328 -1.32 -0.65 50.41
C THR A 328 -2.47 0.21 49.89
N ILE A 329 -3.19 0.82 50.84
CA ILE A 329 -4.20 1.87 50.64
C ILE A 329 -3.49 3.12 50.14
N LEU A 330 -4.01 3.81 49.11
CA LEU A 330 -3.85 5.25 48.85
C LEU A 330 -4.82 5.70 47.71
N PRO A 331 -5.07 7.02 47.50
CA PRO A 331 -6.33 7.65 47.86
C PRO A 331 -7.25 7.99 46.67
N SER A 332 -8.54 8.11 47.03
CA SER A 332 -9.67 8.68 46.30
C SER A 332 -9.32 9.85 45.37
N CYS A 333 -9.53 9.69 44.06
CA CYS A 333 -9.71 10.81 43.15
C CYS A 333 -11.19 11.26 43.21
N VAL A 334 -11.39 12.44 43.77
CA VAL A 334 -12.65 13.19 43.71
C VAL A 334 -12.86 13.61 42.26
N ALA A 335 -13.96 13.15 41.65
CA ALA A 335 -14.49 13.72 40.43
C ALA A 335 -15.23 15.01 40.82
N ASP A 336 -14.65 16.15 40.45
CA ASP A 336 -15.33 17.44 40.53
C ASP A 336 -16.36 17.49 39.39
N ALA A 337 -17.63 17.49 39.76
CA ALA A 337 -18.75 17.64 38.84
C ALA A 337 -18.86 19.12 38.47
N GLY A 338 -18.37 19.48 37.29
CA GLY A 338 -18.67 20.76 36.68
C GLY A 338 -20.09 20.77 36.14
N ASP A 339 -20.98 21.44 36.86
CA ASP A 339 -22.31 21.87 36.40
C ASP A 339 -22.22 22.56 35.04
N PHE A 340 -22.87 21.97 34.02
CA PHE A 340 -23.13 22.66 32.76
C PHE A 340 -24.55 23.23 32.84
N ASP A 341 -24.59 24.52 33.18
CA ASP A 341 -25.81 25.30 33.31
C ASP A 341 -26.52 25.40 31.95
N SER A 342 -27.80 25.06 31.95
CA SER A 342 -28.68 25.15 30.79
C SER A 342 -29.06 26.61 30.60
N ASN A 343 -28.76 27.19 29.43
CA ASN A 343 -29.35 28.47 29.05
C ASN A 343 -30.15 28.31 27.77
N ASP A 344 -31.45 28.12 27.97
CA ASP A 344 -32.51 28.31 27.00
C ASP A 344 -32.53 29.76 26.52
N GLY A 345 -32.49 29.92 25.20
CA GLY A 345 -32.57 31.22 24.55
C GLY A 345 -33.43 31.14 23.30
N GLU A 346 -34.74 30.95 23.50
CA GLU A 346 -35.75 31.37 22.53
C GLU A 346 -35.58 32.86 22.25
N SER A 347 -35.55 33.25 20.98
CA SER A 347 -36.15 34.51 20.55
C SER A 347 -36.77 34.35 19.17
N PRO A 348 -38.06 34.70 19.01
CA PRO A 348 -38.68 34.85 17.71
C PRO A 348 -38.32 36.21 17.13
N TYR A 349 -38.02 36.28 15.84
CA TYR A 349 -38.49 37.29 14.87
C TYR A 349 -38.00 36.94 13.47
#